data_AF-A0AAN5D7B0-F1
#
_entry.id   AF-A0AAN5D7B0-F1
#
_cell.length_a   1.000
_cell.length_b   1.000
_cell.length_c   1.000
_cell.angle_alpha   90.00
_cell.angle_beta   90.00
_cell.angle_gamma   90.00
#
_symmetry.space_group_name_H-M   'P 1'
#
loop_
_entity.id
_entity.type
_entity.pdbx_description
1 polymer ?
#
loop_
_entity_poly.entity_id
_entity_poly.type
_entity_poly.pdbx_seq_one_letter_code
_entity_poly.pdbx_strand_id
1 'polypeptide(L)'
;SELVDQPLFTVWLEHEGAQENVNGGIYTYGAIDTTNCGPIIAYEPLSSATYFEFKLTSMSLGSYSNNKGWKVISDTGTSLMAGPEAIVEQLATAAGAKVSSIIKL
;
A
#
# COMPACT_ATOMS: atom_id res chain seq x y z
N SER A 1 8.43 -26.12 -18.80
CA SER A 1 9.53 -25.50 -18.03
C SER A 1 8.92 -24.35 -17.27
N GLU A 2 9.22 -24.25 -15.97
CA GLU A 2 8.83 -23.09 -15.18
C GLU A 2 9.78 -21.92 -15.49
N LEU A 3 9.25 -20.72 -15.65
CA LEU A 3 10.05 -19.51 -15.93
C LEU A 3 10.69 -18.93 -14.66
N VAL A 4 10.19 -19.30 -13.49
CA VAL A 4 10.57 -18.77 -12.17
C VAL A 4 10.54 -19.90 -11.14
N ASP A 5 11.36 -19.77 -10.08
CA ASP A 5 11.48 -20.80 -9.05
C ASP A 5 10.26 -20.89 -8.11
N GLN A 6 9.61 -19.75 -7.86
CA GLN A 6 8.40 -19.67 -7.01
C GLN A 6 7.29 -18.88 -7.71
N PRO A 7 6.01 -19.21 -7.47
CA PRO A 7 4.87 -18.52 -8.07
C PRO A 7 4.54 -17.21 -7.33
N LEU A 8 5.53 -16.34 -7.18
CA LEU A 8 5.37 -15.03 -6.53
C LEU A 8 6.29 -13.98 -7.15
N PHE A 9 6.01 -12.72 -6.82
CA PHE A 9 6.90 -11.61 -7.07
C PHE A 9 6.89 -10.67 -5.87
N THR A 10 8.00 -9.97 -5.64
CA THR A 10 8.06 -8.88 -4.66
C THR A 10 8.31 -7.56 -5.36
N VAL A 11 7.64 -6.52 -4.87
CA VAL A 11 7.80 -5.15 -5.35
C VAL A 11 8.38 -4.32 -4.22
N TRP A 12 9.53 -3.71 -4.48
CA TRP A 12 10.11 -2.71 -3.60
C TRP A 12 10.09 -1.37 -4.32
N LEU A 13 9.46 -0.36 -3.72
CA LEU A 13 9.40 1.00 -4.25
C LEU A 13 10.40 1.85 -3.46
N GLU A 14 11.41 2.37 -4.15
CA GLU A 14 12.47 3.17 -3.54
C GLU A 14 11.97 4.58 -3.21
N HIS A 15 12.33 5.10 -2.03
CA HIS A 15 11.90 6.43 -1.62
C HIS A 15 12.88 7.50 -2.13
N GLU A 16 12.55 8.08 -3.28
CA GLU A 16 13.38 9.11 -3.93
C GLU A 16 12.77 10.53 -3.87
N GLY A 17 11.57 10.67 -3.30
CA GLY A 17 10.85 11.95 -3.31
C GLY A 17 10.44 12.38 -4.72
N ALA A 18 10.65 13.65 -5.06
CA ALA A 18 10.25 14.25 -6.35
C ALA A 18 11.41 14.28 -7.38
N GLN A 19 12.38 13.40 -7.25
CA GLN A 19 13.54 13.33 -8.14
C GLN A 19 13.16 12.68 -9.48
N GLU A 20 13.83 13.11 -10.54
CA GLU A 20 13.72 12.51 -11.88
C GLU A 20 15.04 11.82 -12.26
N ASN A 21 14.97 10.77 -13.10
CA ASN A 21 16.13 10.01 -13.58
C ASN A 21 16.95 9.31 -12.48
N VAL A 22 16.29 8.89 -11.39
CA VAL A 22 16.85 8.07 -10.32
C VAL A 22 16.26 6.66 -10.35
N ASN A 23 16.84 5.73 -9.59
CA ASN A 23 16.28 4.38 -9.47
C ASN A 23 14.96 4.43 -8.69
N GLY A 24 13.89 3.84 -9.22
CA GLY A 24 12.55 3.93 -8.62
C GLY A 24 12.18 2.73 -7.74
N GLY A 25 12.97 1.67 -7.76
CA GLY A 25 12.67 0.42 -7.07
C GLY A 25 12.99 -0.82 -7.90
N ILE A 26 12.56 -1.98 -7.40
CA ILE A 26 12.90 -3.30 -7.95
C ILE A 26 11.66 -4.21 -7.96
N TYR A 27 11.49 -4.92 -9.08
CA TYR A 27 10.61 -6.10 -9.18
C TYR A 27 11.48 -7.35 -9.16
N THR A 28 11.24 -8.24 -8.20
CA THR A 28 11.88 -9.55 -8.13
C THR A 28 10.84 -10.61 -8.47
N TYR A 29 11.06 -11.33 -9.56
CA TYR A 29 10.21 -12.43 -10.00
C TYR A 29 10.75 -13.75 -9.49
N GLY A 30 9.90 -14.61 -8.92
CA GLY A 30 10.28 -15.95 -8.52
C GLY A 30 10.91 -16.09 -7.14
N ALA A 31 11.05 -15.00 -6.38
CA ALA A 31 11.69 -15.01 -5.08
C ALA A 31 11.22 -13.84 -4.21
N ILE A 32 11.41 -14.02 -2.90
CA ILE A 32 11.28 -12.94 -1.92
C ILE A 32 12.56 -12.10 -1.97
N ASP A 33 12.42 -10.79 -2.13
CA ASP A 33 13.54 -9.86 -1.97
C ASP A 33 13.96 -9.73 -0.50
N THR A 34 14.98 -10.49 -0.10
CA THR A 34 15.54 -10.47 1.26
C THR A 34 16.56 -9.34 1.48
N THR A 35 16.87 -8.56 0.44
CA THR A 35 17.80 -7.43 0.52
C THR A 35 17.06 -6.15 0.89
N ASN A 36 15.94 -5.87 0.21
CA ASN A 36 15.21 -4.63 0.37
C ASN A 36 13.96 -4.76 1.26
N CYS A 37 13.37 -5.95 1.37
CA CYS A 37 12.25 -6.19 2.29
C CYS A 37 12.76 -6.55 3.70
N GLY A 38 12.03 -6.11 4.72
CA GLY A 38 12.33 -6.43 6.12
C GLY A 38 12.10 -7.91 6.48
N PRO A 39 12.48 -8.33 7.70
CA PRO A 39 12.42 -9.74 8.11
C PRO A 39 11.00 -10.29 8.31
N ILE A 40 9.99 -9.42 8.28
CA ILE A 40 8.59 -9.79 8.53
C ILE A 40 7.88 -9.96 7.20
N ILE A 41 7.46 -11.19 6.92
CA ILE A 41 6.61 -11.53 5.79
C ILE A 41 5.32 -12.07 6.36
N ALA A 42 4.26 -11.27 6.26
CA ALA A 42 2.91 -11.67 6.63
C ALA A 42 2.13 -12.02 5.37
N TYR A 43 1.48 -13.18 5.38
CA TYR A 43 0.59 -13.60 4.30
C TYR A 43 -0.86 -13.38 4.72
N GLU A 44 -1.59 -12.65 3.89
CA GLU A 44 -3.02 -12.45 4.06
C GLU A 44 -3.78 -13.16 2.94
N PRO A 45 -4.86 -13.91 3.25
CA PRO A 45 -5.67 -14.54 2.22
C PRO A 45 -6.39 -13.47 1.39
N LEU A 46 -6.43 -13.67 0.08
CA LEU A 46 -7.20 -12.79 -0.80
C LEU A 46 -8.70 -12.92 -0.53
N SER A 47 -9.39 -11.79 -0.39
CA SER A 47 -10.87 -11.76 -0.32
C SER A 47 -11.53 -11.77 -1.70
N SER A 48 -10.77 -11.51 -2.76
CA SER A 48 -11.14 -11.64 -4.17
C SER A 48 -9.88 -11.89 -4.99
N ALA A 49 -9.93 -12.81 -5.96
CA ALA A 49 -8.79 -13.07 -6.86
C ALA A 49 -8.70 -12.11 -8.05
N THR A 50 -9.68 -11.21 -8.22
CA THR A 50 -9.68 -10.21 -9.30
C THR A 50 -8.68 -9.08 -9.05
N TYR A 51 -8.31 -8.87 -7.78
CA TYR A 51 -7.34 -7.87 -7.33
C TYR A 51 -6.44 -8.50 -6.26
N PHE A 52 -5.33 -7.86 -5.91
CA PHE A 52 -4.60 -8.15 -4.67
C PHE A 52 -5.38 -7.59 -3.46
N GLU A 53 -6.65 -8.02 -3.32
CA GLU A 53 -7.60 -7.57 -2.31
C GLU A 53 -7.50 -8.45 -1.06
N PHE A 54 -7.37 -7.83 0.11
CA PHE A 54 -7.31 -8.52 1.40
C PHE A 54 -8.09 -7.76 2.47
N LYS A 55 -8.28 -8.40 3.63
CA LYS A 55 -8.99 -7.81 4.76
C LYS A 55 -8.05 -6.97 5.61
N LEU A 56 -8.30 -5.67 5.68
CA LEU A 56 -7.73 -4.78 6.70
C LEU A 56 -8.57 -4.91 7.99
N THR A 57 -7.93 -5.19 9.12
CA THR A 57 -8.63 -5.39 10.41
C THR A 57 -8.92 -4.08 11.13
N SER A 58 -7.97 -3.16 11.11
CA SER A 58 -8.05 -1.90 11.84
C SER A 58 -7.11 -0.86 11.26
N MET A 59 -7.43 0.41 11.48
CA MET A 59 -6.60 1.54 11.12
C MET A 59 -6.62 2.57 12.25
N SER A 60 -5.48 3.20 12.50
CA SER A 60 -5.34 4.22 13.53
C SER A 60 -4.32 5.28 13.13
N LEU A 61 -4.59 6.53 13.50
CA LEU A 61 -3.69 7.67 13.31
C LEU A 61 -3.99 8.71 14.39
N GLY A 62 -3.00 9.06 15.22
CA GLY A 62 -3.21 10.03 16.29
C GLY A 62 -4.39 9.64 17.20
N SER A 63 -5.39 10.52 17.30
CA SER A 63 -6.62 10.28 18.07
C SER A 63 -7.67 9.43 17.33
N TYR A 64 -7.49 9.15 16.05
CA TYR A 64 -8.40 8.31 15.28
C TYR A 64 -8.04 6.83 15.44
N SER A 65 -9.06 6.00 15.68
CA SER A 65 -8.94 4.54 15.64
C SER A 65 -10.25 3.93 15.18
N ASN A 66 -10.18 2.94 14.31
CA ASN A 66 -11.35 2.24 13.82
C ASN A 66 -11.00 0.78 13.48
N ASN A 67 -11.78 -0.14 14.04
CA ASN A 67 -11.59 -1.60 13.96
C ASN A 67 -12.77 -2.31 13.27
N LYS A 68 -13.60 -1.59 12.52
CA LYS A 68 -14.71 -2.19 11.76
C LYS A 68 -14.22 -3.14 10.66
N GLY A 69 -13.00 -2.91 10.18
CA GLY A 69 -12.37 -3.67 9.13
C GLY A 69 -12.94 -3.37 7.74
N TRP A 70 -12.12 -3.56 6.71
CA TRP A 70 -12.46 -3.25 5.32
C TRP A 70 -11.80 -4.24 4.37
N LYS A 71 -12.33 -4.31 3.16
CA LYS A 71 -11.60 -4.87 2.03
C LYS A 71 -10.74 -3.75 1.43
N VAL A 72 -9.46 -4.02 1.24
CA VAL A 72 -8.50 -3.09 0.65
C VAL A 72 -7.69 -3.81 -0.41
N ILE A 73 -7.10 -3.08 -1.35
CA ILE A 73 -6.21 -3.63 -2.36
C ILE A 73 -4.78 -3.14 -2.15
N SER A 74 -3.81 -4.00 -2.41
CA SER A 74 -2.43 -3.57 -2.65
C SER A 74 -2.26 -3.26 -4.13
N ASP A 75 -2.27 -1.99 -4.47
CA ASP A 75 -2.16 -1.52 -5.86
C ASP A 75 -0.91 -0.66 -6.06
N THR A 76 0.11 -1.25 -6.69
CA THR A 76 1.38 -0.56 -7.01
C THR A 76 1.22 0.49 -8.12
N GLY A 77 0.07 0.54 -8.80
CA GLY A 77 -0.22 1.50 -9.86
C GLY A 77 -0.90 2.79 -9.39
N THR A 78 -1.38 2.84 -8.15
CA THR A 78 -2.01 4.04 -7.58
C THR A 78 -1.00 4.83 -6.76
N SER A 79 -0.86 6.14 -7.03
CA SER A 79 0.16 6.98 -6.39
C SER A 79 -0.06 7.24 -4.89
N LEU A 80 -1.29 7.13 -4.40
CA LEU A 80 -1.67 7.47 -3.03
C LEU A 80 -2.51 6.36 -2.39
N MET A 81 -2.49 6.30 -1.06
CA MET A 81 -3.51 5.55 -0.33
C MET A 81 -4.85 6.27 -0.45
N ALA A 82 -5.83 5.58 -1.04
CA ALA A 82 -7.19 6.08 -1.19
C ALA A 82 -8.18 5.28 -0.34
N GLY A 83 -9.27 5.92 0.08
CA GLY A 83 -10.32 5.27 0.87
C GLY A 83 -11.62 6.08 0.86
N PRO A 84 -12.67 5.56 1.52
CA PRO A 84 -13.95 6.26 1.63
C PRO A 84 -13.78 7.64 2.26
N GLU A 85 -14.43 8.66 1.68
CA GLU A 85 -14.34 10.07 2.09
C GLU A 85 -14.46 10.26 3.61
N ALA A 86 -15.52 9.73 4.22
CA ALA A 86 -15.77 9.84 5.66
C ALA A 86 -14.65 9.25 6.54
N ILE A 87 -13.86 8.30 6.03
CA ILE A 87 -12.71 7.74 6.74
C ILE A 87 -11.48 8.63 6.55
N VAL A 88 -11.23 9.06 5.30
CA VAL A 88 -10.11 9.95 4.97
C VAL A 88 -10.22 11.29 5.68
N GLU A 89 -11.42 11.87 5.79
CA GLU A 89 -11.65 13.12 6.53
C GLU A 89 -11.30 13.02 8.01
N GLN A 90 -11.61 11.89 8.65
CA GLN A 90 -11.29 11.67 10.06
C GLN A 90 -9.78 11.49 10.27
N LEU A 91 -9.10 10.77 9.37
CA LEU A 91 -7.64 10.66 9.37
C LEU A 91 -6.98 12.03 9.14
N ALA A 92 -7.45 12.78 8.15
CA ALA A 92 -6.96 14.11 7.82
C ALA A 92 -7.09 15.06 9.03
N THR A 93 -8.24 15.03 9.70
CA THR A 93 -8.47 15.79 10.93
C THR A 93 -7.50 15.38 12.05
N ALA A 94 -7.33 14.07 12.27
CA ALA A 94 -6.41 13.56 13.29
C ALA A 94 -4.93 13.89 13.00
N ALA A 95 -4.57 14.02 11.71
CA ALA A 95 -3.26 14.47 11.26
C ALA A 95 -3.07 16.01 11.32
N GLY A 96 -4.13 16.78 11.60
CA GLY A 96 -4.10 18.24 11.53
C GLY A 96 -4.03 18.79 10.09
N ALA A 97 -4.43 18.00 9.10
CA ALA A 97 -4.43 18.40 7.70
C ALA A 97 -5.53 19.43 7.41
N LYS A 98 -5.33 20.24 6.36
CA LYS A 98 -6.30 21.21 5.87
C LYS A 98 -6.54 20.98 4.39
N VAL A 99 -7.80 21.05 3.99
CA VAL A 99 -8.15 21.01 2.56
C VAL A 99 -7.60 22.26 1.90
N SER A 100 -6.81 22.06 0.84
CA SER A 100 -6.35 23.17 0.02
C SER A 100 -7.51 23.63 -0.88
N SER A 101 -7.84 24.92 -0.84
CA SER A 101 -8.84 25.51 -1.75
C SER A 101 -8.34 25.59 -3.21
N ILE A 102 -7.06 25.30 -3.45
CA ILE A 102 -6.40 25.39 -4.75
C ILE A 102 -6.39 24.03 -5.47
N ILE A 103 -6.43 22.91 -4.73
CA ILE A 103 -6.42 21.56 -5.29
C ILE A 103 -7.76 20.89 -4.94
N LYS A 104 -8.68 20.86 -5.92
CA LYS A 104 -9.80 19.92 -5.91
C LYS A 104 -9.41 18.75 -6.81
N LEU A 105 -9.22 17.58 -6.21
CA LEU A 105 -9.14 16.32 -6.95
C LEU A 105 -10.51 15.97 -7.53
#